data_AF-A0A3B8Q817-F1
#
_entry.id   AF-A0A3B8Q817-F1
#
_cell.length_a   1.000
_cell.length_b   1.000
_cell.length_c   1.000
_cell.angle_alpha   90.00
_cell.angle_beta   90.00
_cell.angle_gamma   90.00
#
_symmetry.space_group_name_H-M   'P 1'
#
loop_
_entity.id
_entity.type
_entity.pdbx_description
1 polymer ?
#
loop_
_entity_poly.entity_id
_entity_poly.type
_entity_poly.pdbx_seq_one_letter_code
_entity_poly.pdbx_strand_id
1 'polypeptide(L)'
;MRALLMGGQACVFYGAAEFSRDTPERALFWLREARTPGLLVELARQFPLEAAALAAGPRPLLHAALRGDEAGLESGLAEEERAKRAADRTYWIALKQELERMRHA
;
A
#
# COMPACT_ATOMS: atom_id res chain seq x y z
N MET A 1 29.10 13.36 11.45
CA MET A 1 27.88 13.61 12.23
C MET A 1 26.77 14.01 11.28
N ARG A 2 25.72 13.20 11.10
CA ARG A 2 24.48 13.68 10.49
C ARG A 2 23.29 12.87 11.00
N ALA A 3 22.63 13.53 11.95
CA ALA A 3 21.30 13.35 12.53
C ALA A 3 20.59 11.99 12.38
N LEU A 4 20.58 11.27 13.50
CA LEU A 4 19.54 10.34 13.89
C LEU A 4 18.26 11.16 14.19
N LEU A 5 17.28 11.15 13.29
CA LEU A 5 15.92 11.63 13.60
C LEU A 5 14.97 10.42 13.52
N MET A 6 14.88 9.70 14.64
CA MET A 6 13.84 8.71 14.89
C MET A 6 12.54 9.46 15.20
N GLY A 7 11.71 9.69 14.20
CA GLY A 7 10.40 10.32 14.38
C GLY A 7 9.50 10.11 13.17
N GLY A 8 8.30 9.55 13.39
CA GLY A 8 7.31 9.19 12.37
C GLY A 8 6.69 10.34 11.56
N GLN A 9 7.34 11.51 11.50
CA GLN A 9 6.95 12.66 10.68
C GLN A 9 7.73 12.76 9.36
N ALA A 10 8.80 11.97 9.18
CA ALA A 10 9.56 11.95 7.92
C ALA A 10 8.74 11.39 6.73
N CYS A 11 7.75 10.52 6.98
CA CYS A 11 6.92 9.89 5.94
C CYS A 11 6.02 10.85 5.15
N VAL A 12 5.86 12.11 5.56
CA VAL A 12 4.91 13.05 4.93
C VAL A 12 5.60 14.10 4.06
N PHE A 13 6.87 14.42 4.30
CA PHE A 13 7.55 15.56 3.65
C PHE A 13 8.83 15.23 2.89
N TYR A 14 9.58 14.20 3.27
CA TYR A 14 10.76 13.75 2.51
C TYR A 14 10.43 12.41 1.87
N GLY A 15 9.90 12.51 0.65
CA GLY A 15 9.32 11.44 -0.14
C GLY A 15 10.25 10.26 -0.43
N ALA A 16 9.73 9.33 -1.22
CA ALA A 16 10.26 8.01 -1.57
C ALA A 16 11.79 7.89 -1.73
N ALA A 17 12.46 8.98 -2.10
CA ALA A 17 13.87 9.10 -2.46
C ALA A 17 14.89 8.77 -1.36
N GLU A 18 14.55 8.79 -0.08
CA GLU A 18 15.46 8.29 0.98
C GLU A 18 15.27 6.78 1.24
N PHE A 19 14.06 6.26 1.02
CA PHE A 19 13.75 4.86 1.29
C PHE A 19 14.10 3.92 0.11
N SER A 20 14.05 4.42 -1.12
CA SER A 20 14.33 3.64 -2.33
C SER A 20 15.82 3.52 -2.69
N ARG A 21 16.72 4.17 -1.93
CA ARG A 21 18.11 4.39 -2.34
C ARG A 21 19.05 3.18 -2.29
N ASP A 22 18.73 2.12 -1.56
CA ASP A 22 19.74 1.10 -1.25
C ASP A 22 19.62 -0.24 -1.99
N THR A 23 18.47 -0.64 -2.53
CA THR A 23 18.36 -1.92 -3.25
C THR A 23 17.09 -2.06 -4.11
N PRO A 24 17.16 -2.70 -5.31
CA PRO A 24 15.98 -3.02 -6.12
C PRO A 24 14.97 -3.90 -5.37
N GLU A 25 15.42 -4.74 -4.43
CA GLU A 25 14.55 -5.53 -3.57
C GLU A 25 13.65 -4.65 -2.67
N ARG A 26 14.18 -3.54 -2.15
CA ARG A 26 13.37 -2.57 -1.38
C ARG A 26 12.38 -1.85 -2.29
N ALA A 27 12.76 -1.47 -3.51
CA ALA A 27 11.84 -0.86 -4.46
C ALA A 27 10.64 -1.77 -4.78
N LEU A 28 10.89 -3.07 -5.02
CA LEU A 28 9.84 -4.07 -5.23
C LEU A 28 8.90 -4.22 -4.03
N PHE A 29 9.44 -4.20 -2.81
CA PHE A 29 8.64 -4.23 -1.59
C PHE A 29 7.67 -3.05 -1.54
N TRP A 30 8.16 -1.81 -1.76
CA TRP A 30 7.28 -0.63 -1.70
C TRP A 30 6.30 -0.55 -2.86
N LEU A 31 6.70 -0.97 -4.06
CA LEU A 31 5.78 -1.10 -5.19
C LEU A 31 4.66 -2.13 -4.91
N ARG A 32 4.86 -3.08 -3.98
CA ARG A 32 3.82 -4.03 -3.55
C ARG A 32 3.00 -3.56 -2.35
N GLU A 33 3.64 -2.89 -1.39
CA GLU A 33 3.02 -2.61 -0.09
C GLU A 33 2.56 -1.16 0.10
N ALA A 34 3.10 -0.18 -0.64
CA ALA A 34 2.68 1.20 -0.50
C ALA A 34 1.19 1.37 -0.85
N ARG A 35 0.46 2.12 -0.03
CA ARG A 35 -0.98 2.41 -0.18
C ARG A 35 -1.29 3.90 -0.36
N THR A 36 -0.26 4.70 -0.65
CA THR A 36 -0.41 6.13 -0.92
C THR A 36 -0.25 6.35 -2.43
N PRO A 37 -1.27 6.88 -3.14
CA PRO A 37 -1.22 7.11 -4.58
C PRO A 37 0.03 7.88 -5.04
N GLY A 38 0.33 9.02 -4.41
CA GLY A 38 1.49 9.85 -4.75
C GLY A 38 2.83 9.10 -4.61
N LEU A 39 3.00 8.33 -3.53
CA LEU A 39 4.20 7.51 -3.31
C LEU A 39 4.36 6.43 -4.40
N LEU A 40 3.26 5.82 -4.85
CA LEU A 40 3.30 4.83 -5.92
C LEU A 40 3.68 5.46 -7.26
N VAL A 41 3.19 6.66 -7.57
CA VAL A 41 3.58 7.40 -8.78
C VAL A 41 5.07 7.77 -8.74
N GLU A 42 5.55 8.27 -7.60
CA GLU A 42 6.97 8.58 -7.42
C GLU A 42 7.86 7.35 -7.62
N LEU A 43 7.51 6.22 -6.99
CA LEU A 43 8.25 4.96 -7.11
C LEU A 43 8.18 4.40 -8.54
N ALA A 44 7.03 4.46 -9.20
CA ALA A 44 6.88 4.00 -10.58
C ALA A 44 7.69 4.84 -11.57
N ARG A 45 7.87 6.14 -11.30
CA ARG A 45 8.78 7.01 -12.07
C ARG A 45 10.25 6.67 -11.85
N GLN A 46 10.63 6.32 -10.62
CA GLN A 46 12.01 5.97 -10.28
C GLN A 46 12.41 4.56 -10.75
N PHE A 47 11.48 3.60 -10.73
CA PHE A 47 11.69 2.18 -11.05
C PHE A 47 10.65 1.66 -12.06
N PRO A 48 10.65 2.17 -13.31
CA PRO A 48 9.60 1.88 -14.29
C PRO A 48 9.58 0.41 -14.75
N LEU A 49 10.74 -0.28 -14.78
CA LEU A 49 10.82 -1.67 -15.20
C LEU A 49 10.19 -2.61 -14.16
N GLU A 50 10.53 -2.40 -12.89
CA GLU A 50 10.01 -3.14 -11.75
C GLU A 50 8.51 -2.89 -11.58
N ALA A 51 8.09 -1.63 -11.73
CA ALA A 51 6.68 -1.27 -11.70
C ALA A 51 5.90 -1.92 -12.84
N ALA A 52 6.44 -1.97 -14.07
CA ALA A 52 5.81 -2.64 -15.21
C ALA A 52 5.72 -4.17 -15.00
N ALA A 53 6.76 -4.80 -14.47
CA ALA A 53 6.75 -6.23 -14.16
C ALA A 53 5.68 -6.59 -13.13
N LEU A 54 5.54 -5.78 -12.07
CA LEU A 54 4.51 -5.99 -11.05
C LEU A 54 3.10 -5.65 -11.55
N ALA A 55 2.97 -4.65 -12.43
CA ALA A 55 1.71 -4.29 -13.06
C ALA A 55 1.16 -5.43 -13.93
N ALA A 56 2.03 -6.11 -14.68
CA ALA A 56 1.68 -7.27 -15.50
C ALA A 56 1.35 -8.53 -14.68
N GLY A 57 1.60 -8.54 -13.37
CA GLY A 57 1.40 -9.68 -12.50
C GLY A 57 0.47 -9.38 -11.32
N PRO A 58 0.97 -9.41 -10.08
CA PRO A 58 0.13 -9.45 -8.88
C PRO A 58 -0.54 -8.11 -8.53
N ARG A 59 -0.16 -7.00 -9.17
CA ARG A 59 -0.64 -5.67 -8.78
C ARG A 59 -1.00 -4.80 -10.00
N PRO A 60 -2.11 -5.08 -10.69
CA PRO A 60 -2.52 -4.35 -11.89
C PRO A 60 -2.75 -2.86 -11.66
N LEU A 61 -3.00 -2.45 -10.41
CA LEU A 61 -3.10 -1.05 -9.97
C LEU A 61 -1.86 -0.20 -10.35
N LEU A 62 -0.68 -0.82 -10.47
CA LEU A 62 0.55 -0.12 -10.86
C LEU A 62 0.52 0.40 -12.31
N HIS A 63 -0.38 -0.09 -13.18
CA HIS A 63 -0.58 0.50 -14.49
C HIS A 63 -1.06 1.97 -14.39
N ALA A 64 -1.85 2.31 -13.38
CA ALA A 64 -2.26 3.69 -13.12
C ALA A 64 -1.07 4.52 -12.59
N ALA A 65 -0.22 3.94 -11.73
CA ALA A 65 1.01 4.59 -11.26
C ALA A 65 1.99 4.92 -12.38
N LEU A 66 2.20 4.00 -13.32
CA LEU A 66 3.04 4.23 -14.51
C LEU A 66 2.52 5.35 -15.41
N ARG A 67 1.19 5.54 -15.47
CA ARG A 67 0.57 6.66 -16.21
C ARG A 67 0.52 7.96 -15.43
N GLY A 68 0.87 7.96 -14.14
CA GLY A 68 0.71 9.10 -13.24
C GLY A 68 -0.76 9.43 -12.94
N ASP A 69 -1.67 8.47 -13.10
CA ASP A 69 -3.10 8.62 -12.84
C ASP A 69 -3.40 8.44 -11.34
N GLU A 70 -3.22 9.51 -10.58
CA GLU A 70 -3.42 9.52 -9.13
C GLU A 70 -4.88 9.27 -8.74
N ALA A 71 -5.84 9.81 -9.50
CA ALA A 71 -7.27 9.60 -9.25
C ALA A 71 -7.67 8.13 -9.44
N GLY A 72 -7.15 7.48 -10.50
CA GLY A 72 -7.34 6.05 -10.73
C GLY A 72 -6.72 5.18 -9.64
N LEU A 73 -5.54 5.56 -9.11
CA LEU A 73 -4.89 4.88 -8.00
C LEU A 73 -5.70 5.01 -6.69
N GLU A 74 -6.18 6.20 -6.38
CA GLU A 74 -6.98 6.46 -5.18
C GLU A 74 -8.26 5.62 -5.20
N SER A 75 -8.99 5.64 -6.32
CA SER A 75 -10.19 4.82 -6.50
C SER A 75 -9.90 3.32 -6.38
N GLY A 76 -8.81 2.85 -6.99
CA GLY A 76 -8.47 1.43 -6.95
C GLY A 76 -8.04 0.95 -5.56
N LEU A 77 -7.26 1.74 -4.83
CA LEU A 77 -6.89 1.45 -3.44
C LEU A 77 -8.10 1.47 -2.50
N ALA A 78 -9.03 2.40 -2.71
CA ALA A 78 -10.27 2.46 -1.93
C ALA A 78 -11.18 1.25 -2.18
N GLU A 79 -11.21 0.69 -3.39
CA GLU A 79 -11.92 -0.55 -3.69
C GLU A 79 -11.25 -1.75 -3.00
N GLU A 80 -9.93 -1.89 -3.09
CA GLU A 80 -9.17 -2.93 -2.39
C GLU A 80 -9.44 -2.91 -0.87
N GLU A 81 -9.46 -1.71 -0.28
CA GLU A 81 -9.75 -1.53 1.13
C GLU A 81 -11.21 -1.87 1.47
N ARG A 82 -12.18 -1.43 0.64
CA ARG A 82 -13.59 -1.76 0.83
C ARG A 82 -13.84 -3.26 0.79
N ALA A 83 -13.24 -3.98 -0.15
CA ALA A 83 -13.33 -5.43 -0.25
C ALA A 83 -12.78 -6.13 1.00
N LYS A 84 -11.61 -5.71 1.48
CA LYS A 84 -11.00 -6.23 2.73
C LYS A 84 -11.88 -5.96 3.95
N ARG A 85 -12.35 -4.71 4.13
CA ARG A 85 -13.26 -4.36 5.23
C ARG A 85 -14.58 -5.12 5.16
N ALA A 86 -15.09 -5.44 3.98
CA ALA A 86 -16.31 -6.25 3.82
C ALA A 86 -16.08 -7.70 4.28
N ALA A 87 -14.97 -8.31 3.89
CA ALA A 87 -14.57 -9.64 4.34
C ALA A 87 -14.37 -9.69 5.86
N ASP A 88 -13.72 -8.68 6.42
CA ASP A 88 -13.53 -8.55 7.87
C ASP A 88 -14.88 -8.48 8.58
N ARG A 89 -15.81 -7.62 8.14
CA ARG A 89 -17.15 -7.54 8.76
C ARG A 89 -17.83 -8.89 8.83
N THR A 90 -17.80 -9.67 7.74
CA THR A 90 -18.38 -11.01 7.69
C THR A 90 -17.73 -11.95 8.70
N TYR A 91 -16.39 -11.97 8.77
CA TYR A 91 -15.66 -12.77 9.74
C TYR A 91 -16.01 -12.39 11.18
N TRP A 92 -16.03 -11.09 11.49
CA TRP A 92 -16.29 -10.56 12.82
C TRP A 92 -17.72 -10.79 13.30
N ILE A 93 -18.73 -10.79 12.41
CA ILE A 93 -20.12 -11.08 12.77
C ILE A 93 -20.25 -12.50 13.33
N ALA A 94 -19.67 -13.49 12.65
CA ALA A 94 -19.73 -14.88 13.08
C ALA A 94 -19.05 -15.07 14.45
N LEU A 95 -17.88 -14.47 14.64
CA LEU A 95 -17.14 -14.53 15.90
C LEU A 95 -17.91 -13.87 17.07
N LYS A 96 -18.52 -12.70 16.84
CA LYS A 96 -19.33 -12.03 17.87
C LYS A 96 -20.53 -12.87 18.30
N GLN A 97 -21.19 -13.55 17.36
CA GLN A 97 -22.31 -14.45 17.67
C GLN A 97 -21.87 -15.63 18.55
N GLU A 98 -20.68 -16.16 18.31
CA GLU A 98 -20.11 -17.25 19.13
C GLU A 98 -19.80 -16.79 20.55
N LEU A 99 -19.13 -15.64 20.70
CA LEU A 99 -18.82 -15.05 22.01
C LEU A 99 -20.09 -14.72 22.80
N GLU A 100 -21.14 -14.25 22.12
CA GLU A 100 -22.43 -13.97 22.74
C GLU A 100 -23.07 -15.27 23.28
N ARG A 101 -22.99 -16.38 22.53
CA ARG A 101 -23.47 -17.69 23.03
C ARG A 101 -22.73 -18.14 24.28
N MET A 102 -21.41 -17.94 24.34
CA MET A 102 -20.61 -18.27 25.52
C MET A 102 -20.93 -17.39 26.73
N ARG A 103 -21.28 -16.11 26.52
CA ARG A 103 -21.66 -15.19 27.60
C ARG A 103 -23.00 -15.54 28.26
N HIS A 104 -23.88 -16.21 27.52
CA HIS A 104 -25.22 -16.58 27.97
C HIS A 104 -25.33 -18.06 28.40
N ALA A 105 -24.21 -18.80 28.43
CA ALA A 105 -24.09 -20.13 29.02
C ALA A 105 -23.62 -20.03 30.47
#